data_AF-A0A5E7XSZ3-F1
#
_entry.id   AF-A0A5E7XSZ3-F1
#
_cell.length_a   1.000
_cell.length_b   1.000
_cell.length_c   1.000
_cell.angle_alpha   90.00
_cell.angle_beta   90.00
_cell.angle_gamma   90.00
#
_symmetry.space_group_name_H-M   'P 1'
#
loop_
_entity.id
_entity.type
_entity.pdbx_description
1 polymer ?
#
loop_
_entity_poly.entity_id
_entity_poly.type
_entity_poly.pdbx_seq_one_letter_code
_entity_poly.pdbx_strand_id
1 'polypeptide(L)'
;MKRSTFLFLTALLCQQAFGQQNEFLAKVKTAYDDFAEKSISVRRFKHGDVEPLLLNLKTKQGFSVTKAGESIEGRSIYLAKAGTGPVKVLLWSQMHGDETTATRVLLDLFNFLSDKSTFAKEKEALLKGVTLYFIPMLNPDGAEQFQRRNALGIDINRDAVRLQSPEARLLKHVRDSLNPDFGFNLHDQNSATSAGSTGKPASLSFLAPAYNEAKDINESRKAALQVVVKLNNLVQNYMPGHTARYDDTFEPRAFGDNIQKWGTSTILIECGAYADDPEKQVIRKVHFLALLGTLQSIADGSYKKLDSNDYFKIPENGRYYVDLLVKNGQLALENSWYTMDLAIRLRENTREDLRTYDVAGYIEDFGDMSVYFGYDEIDATGMTIVPGKVYPDIFETIEAIPADNIDNWLQEGYTYVKVRKLVGRYVDLPINIIGAYQTPDESISFGDPATFIITKDGRVMFTVVNGMVYNPAANDKGIKNGIVVR
;
A
#
# COMPACT_ATOMS: atom_id res chain seq x y z
N MET A 1 40.24 -36.05 3.16
CA MET A 1 39.24 -36.13 4.26
C MET A 1 38.99 -34.83 5.04
N LYS A 2 39.98 -33.97 5.34
CA LYS A 2 39.74 -32.75 6.16
C LYS A 2 38.89 -31.63 5.51
N ARG A 3 38.82 -31.53 4.18
CA ARG A 3 37.98 -30.51 3.49
C ARG A 3 36.48 -30.86 3.44
N SER A 4 36.13 -32.14 3.43
CA SER A 4 34.73 -32.58 3.32
C SER A 4 33.96 -32.47 4.64
N THR A 5 34.66 -32.68 5.78
CA THR A 5 34.06 -32.55 7.12
C THR A 5 33.80 -31.08 7.50
N PHE A 6 34.64 -30.15 7.01
CA PHE A 6 34.47 -28.72 7.25
C PHE A 6 33.27 -28.15 6.47
N LEU A 7 33.08 -28.54 5.21
CA LEU A 7 31.91 -28.16 4.40
C LEU A 7 30.59 -28.67 5.01
N PHE A 8 30.56 -29.91 5.52
CA PHE A 8 29.38 -30.47 6.18
C PHE A 8 29.02 -29.74 7.48
N LEU A 9 30.00 -29.38 8.31
CA LEU A 9 29.75 -28.62 9.54
C LEU A 9 29.20 -27.21 9.25
N THR A 10 29.74 -26.53 8.23
CA THR A 10 29.26 -25.19 7.83
C THR A 10 27.85 -25.20 7.24
N ALA A 11 27.48 -26.26 6.51
CA ALA A 11 26.12 -26.41 5.98
C ALA A 11 25.09 -26.65 7.10
N LEU A 12 25.44 -27.46 8.11
CA LEU A 12 24.56 -27.75 9.26
C LEU A 12 24.30 -26.50 10.11
N LEU A 13 25.34 -25.69 10.37
CA LEU A 13 25.22 -24.45 11.14
C LEU A 13 24.38 -23.38 10.41
N CYS A 14 24.46 -23.32 9.08
CA CYS A 14 23.62 -22.43 8.28
C CYS A 14 22.14 -22.84 8.28
N GLN A 15 21.84 -24.14 8.23
CA GLN A 15 20.44 -24.61 8.32
C GLN A 15 19.83 -24.34 9.70
N GLN A 16 20.60 -24.50 10.78
CA GLN A 16 20.14 -24.20 12.14
C GLN A 16 19.84 -22.70 12.34
N ALA A 17 20.72 -21.80 11.86
CA ALA A 17 20.49 -20.35 11.97
C ALA A 17 19.25 -19.88 11.18
N PHE A 18 19.03 -20.43 9.98
CA PHE A 18 17.85 -20.11 9.17
C PHE A 18 16.56 -20.64 9.81
N GLY A 19 16.60 -21.87 10.34
CA GLY A 19 15.48 -22.45 11.09
C GLY A 19 15.13 -21.65 12.36
N GLN A 20 16.15 -21.19 13.09
CA GLN A 20 15.98 -20.41 14.32
C GLN A 20 15.35 -19.03 14.06
N GLN A 21 15.73 -18.34 12.99
CA GLN A 21 15.11 -17.06 12.65
C GLN A 21 13.64 -17.23 12.24
N ASN A 22 13.33 -18.26 11.45
CA ASN A 22 11.96 -18.56 11.06
C ASN A 22 11.09 -18.90 12.27
N GLU A 23 11.62 -19.66 13.23
CA GLU A 23 10.92 -19.96 14.50
C GLU A 23 10.69 -18.69 15.33
N PHE A 24 11.69 -17.80 15.43
CA PHE A 24 11.55 -16.53 16.10
C PHE A 24 10.45 -15.66 15.47
N LEU A 25 10.50 -15.45 14.16
CA LEU A 25 9.50 -14.63 13.46
C LEU A 25 8.10 -15.26 13.51
N ALA A 26 7.99 -16.59 13.55
CA ALA A 26 6.72 -17.26 13.78
C ALA A 26 6.14 -16.94 15.16
N LYS A 27 6.97 -16.94 16.22
CA LYS A 27 6.54 -16.53 17.57
C LYS A 27 6.13 -15.06 17.61
N VAL A 28 6.90 -14.17 16.98
CA VAL A 28 6.56 -12.75 16.87
C VAL A 28 5.24 -12.54 16.11
N LYS A 29 5.00 -13.29 15.02
CA LYS A 29 3.74 -13.23 14.27
C LYS A 29 2.53 -13.58 15.13
N THR A 30 2.66 -14.58 16.00
CA THR A 30 1.60 -14.98 16.95
C THR A 30 1.35 -13.90 17.99
N ALA A 31 2.40 -13.23 18.47
CA ALA A 31 2.31 -12.16 19.46
C ALA A 31 2.13 -10.75 18.84
N TYR A 32 1.88 -10.64 17.53
CA TYR A 32 1.91 -9.35 16.82
C TYR A 32 0.95 -8.31 17.41
N ASP A 33 -0.24 -8.73 17.86
CA ASP A 33 -1.27 -7.83 18.37
C ASP A 33 -0.89 -7.19 19.72
N ASP A 34 0.16 -7.70 20.38
CA ASP A 34 0.75 -7.11 21.58
C ASP A 34 1.65 -5.91 21.23
N PHE A 35 2.15 -5.85 20.00
CA PHE A 35 3.05 -4.80 19.52
C PHE A 35 2.40 -3.85 18.52
N ALA A 36 1.30 -4.25 17.87
CA ALA A 36 0.59 -3.40 16.94
C ALA A 36 0.11 -2.10 17.62
N GLU A 37 0.46 -0.93 17.06
CA GLU A 37 -0.03 0.36 17.55
C GLU A 37 -1.53 0.49 17.28
N LYS A 38 -2.33 0.49 18.35
CA LYS A 38 -3.79 0.42 18.31
C LYS A 38 -4.46 1.77 18.15
N SER A 39 -3.80 2.87 18.51
CA SER A 39 -4.34 4.23 18.35
C SER A 39 -4.41 4.68 16.89
N ILE A 40 -3.65 4.03 15.99
CA ILE A 40 -3.62 4.33 14.56
C ILE A 40 -4.00 3.06 13.78
N SER A 41 -5.31 2.88 13.60
CA SER A 41 -5.90 1.74 12.88
C SER A 41 -6.29 2.06 11.44
N VAL A 42 -6.30 3.32 11.03
CA VAL A 42 -6.66 3.76 9.67
C VAL A 42 -5.49 4.43 8.97
N ARG A 43 -5.51 4.49 7.64
CA ARG A 43 -4.43 5.10 6.82
C ARG A 43 -4.36 6.61 6.91
N ARG A 44 -5.48 7.32 7.10
CA ARG A 44 -5.55 8.79 7.07
C ARG A 44 -5.34 9.43 8.46
N PHE A 45 -4.27 9.03 9.15
CA PHE A 45 -3.84 9.69 10.38
C PHE A 45 -3.01 10.95 10.08
N LYS A 46 -2.82 11.76 11.11
CA LYS A 46 -2.23 13.10 11.05
C LYS A 46 -0.94 13.16 11.86
N HIS A 47 -0.16 14.22 11.67
CA HIS A 47 1.05 14.45 12.45
C HIS A 47 0.75 14.49 13.94
N GLY A 48 -0.34 15.13 14.33
CA GLY A 48 -0.82 15.18 15.73
C GLY A 48 -1.21 13.83 16.33
N ASP A 49 -1.46 12.80 15.51
CA ASP A 49 -1.72 11.44 16.00
C ASP A 49 -0.38 10.69 16.27
N VAL A 50 0.68 11.02 15.52
CA VAL A 50 2.00 10.36 15.60
C VAL A 50 2.93 11.02 16.62
N GLU A 51 2.94 12.36 16.69
CA GLU A 51 3.85 13.12 17.55
C GLU A 51 3.78 12.70 19.03
N PRO A 52 2.59 12.53 19.66
CA PRO A 52 2.49 12.05 21.04
C PRO A 52 3.14 10.68 21.25
N LEU A 53 3.06 9.77 20.27
CA LEU A 53 3.67 8.44 20.35
C LEU A 53 5.20 8.54 20.34
N LEU A 54 5.77 9.43 19.52
CA LEU A 54 7.21 9.69 19.47
C LEU A 54 7.72 10.38 20.75
N LEU A 55 6.95 11.30 21.31
CA LEU A 55 7.28 11.94 22.58
C LEU A 55 7.22 10.95 23.74
N ASN A 56 6.24 10.04 23.75
CA ASN A 56 6.19 8.94 24.71
C ASN A 56 7.37 7.97 24.54
N LEU A 57 7.78 7.69 23.30
CA LEU A 57 8.93 6.83 22.99
C LEU A 57 10.23 7.35 23.62
N LYS A 58 10.38 8.69 23.76
CA LYS A 58 11.51 9.31 24.46
C LYS A 58 11.67 8.85 25.92
N THR A 59 10.58 8.41 26.55
CA THR A 59 10.59 7.91 27.94
C THR A 59 10.99 6.43 28.05
N LYS A 60 11.05 5.72 26.91
CA LYS A 60 11.35 4.29 26.87
C LYS A 60 12.87 4.07 26.91
N GLN A 61 13.30 3.14 27.76
CA GLN A 61 14.72 2.77 27.85
C GLN A 61 15.23 2.22 26.52
N GLY A 62 16.42 2.64 26.11
CA GLY A 62 17.05 2.19 24.86
C GLY A 62 16.69 3.05 23.63
N PHE A 63 15.82 4.04 23.80
CA PHE A 63 15.46 5.01 22.76
C PHE A 63 16.02 6.40 23.05
N SER A 64 16.35 7.11 21.98
CA SER A 64 16.54 8.56 21.98
C SER A 64 15.67 9.16 20.90
N VAL A 65 14.93 10.22 21.21
CA VAL A 65 14.07 10.93 20.25
C VAL A 65 14.41 12.41 20.30
N THR A 66 14.75 12.97 19.15
CA THR A 66 15.14 14.38 19.00
C THR A 66 14.36 15.02 17.87
N LYS A 67 14.04 16.31 18.00
CA LYS A 67 13.50 17.10 16.89
C LYS A 67 14.66 17.37 15.92
N ALA A 68 14.58 16.80 14.72
CA ALA A 68 15.59 16.94 13.67
C ALA A 68 15.41 18.22 12.84
N GLY A 69 14.19 18.76 12.81
CA GLY A 69 13.86 20.02 12.18
C GLY A 69 12.36 20.24 12.09
N GLU A 70 11.95 21.05 11.12
CA GLU A 70 10.56 21.43 10.88
C GLU A 70 10.26 21.37 9.39
N SER A 71 9.00 21.11 9.07
CA SER A 71 8.41 21.25 7.74
C SER A 71 8.16 22.71 7.37
N ILE A 72 7.64 22.96 6.16
CA ILE A 72 7.32 24.32 5.67
C ILE A 72 6.31 25.03 6.59
N GLU A 73 5.28 24.33 7.07
CA GLU A 73 4.28 24.90 7.96
C GLU A 73 4.67 24.84 9.44
N GLY A 74 5.93 24.49 9.75
CA GLY A 74 6.46 24.52 11.12
C GLY A 74 6.18 23.27 11.96
N ARG A 75 5.62 22.19 11.38
CA ARG A 75 5.42 20.92 12.11
C ARG A 75 6.74 20.21 12.35
N SER A 76 6.93 19.72 13.57
CA SER A 76 8.16 19.05 13.99
C SER A 76 8.42 17.75 13.22
N ILE A 77 9.65 17.58 12.73
CA ILE A 77 10.14 16.32 12.16
C ILE A 77 11.12 15.70 13.16
N TYR A 78 10.90 14.44 13.53
CA TYR A 78 11.67 13.76 14.57
C TYR A 78 12.65 12.72 14.00
N LEU A 79 13.81 12.60 14.65
CA LEU A 79 14.75 11.51 14.50
C LEU A 79 14.73 10.66 15.78
N ALA A 80 14.27 9.42 15.67
CA ALA A 80 14.36 8.43 16.72
C ALA A 80 15.58 7.53 16.50
N LYS A 81 16.22 7.08 17.58
CA LYS A 81 17.38 6.19 17.58
C LYS A 81 17.18 5.04 18.55
N ALA A 82 17.56 3.82 18.15
CA ALA A 82 17.63 2.65 19.01
C ALA A 82 18.91 1.83 18.73
N GLY A 83 19.44 1.20 19.77
CA GLY A 83 20.62 0.34 19.67
C GLY A 83 21.96 1.06 19.68
N THR A 84 23.02 0.26 19.69
CA THR A 84 24.42 0.69 19.86
C THR A 84 25.39 -0.09 18.97
N GLY A 85 24.86 -0.93 18.08
CA GLY A 85 25.67 -1.74 17.19
C GLY A 85 26.42 -0.94 16.13
N PRO A 86 27.50 -1.50 15.56
CA PRO A 86 28.39 -0.80 14.65
C PRO A 86 27.74 -0.48 13.29
N VAL A 87 26.78 -1.29 12.84
CA VAL A 87 26.12 -1.11 11.54
C VAL A 87 24.98 -0.09 11.68
N LYS A 88 25.05 1.02 10.95
CA LYS A 88 24.05 2.08 11.01
C LYS A 88 23.00 1.89 9.93
N VAL A 89 21.73 1.89 10.34
CA VAL A 89 20.58 1.76 9.43
C VAL A 89 19.70 3.00 9.56
N LEU A 90 19.45 3.70 8.46
CA LEU A 90 18.51 4.81 8.39
C LEU A 90 17.20 4.33 7.74
N LEU A 91 16.07 4.55 8.40
CA LEU A 91 14.74 4.23 7.88
C LEU A 91 13.92 5.52 7.85
N TRP A 92 13.27 5.80 6.73
CA TRP A 92 12.38 6.95 6.62
C TRP A 92 11.09 6.58 5.88
N SER A 93 9.98 7.16 6.36
CA SER A 93 8.65 6.96 5.80
C SER A 93 7.92 8.28 5.59
N GLN A 94 6.83 8.22 4.83
CA GLN A 94 5.99 9.38 4.49
C GLN A 94 6.81 10.57 3.99
N MET A 95 7.73 10.34 3.04
CA MET A 95 8.23 11.45 2.23
C MET A 95 7.16 11.96 1.25
N HIS A 96 6.26 11.06 0.87
CA HIS A 96 4.94 11.41 0.34
C HIS A 96 3.91 11.29 1.48
N GLY A 97 3.08 12.30 1.65
CA GLY A 97 2.22 12.41 2.84
C GLY A 97 1.08 11.39 2.88
N ASP A 98 0.63 10.91 1.72
CA ASP A 98 -0.43 9.91 1.52
C ASP A 98 0.05 8.44 1.66
N GLU A 99 1.35 8.21 1.82
CA GLU A 99 1.95 6.87 1.84
C GLU A 99 2.21 6.39 3.28
N THR A 100 1.13 6.01 3.97
CA THR A 100 1.10 5.97 5.44
C THR A 100 1.40 4.59 6.05
N THR A 101 1.51 3.54 5.24
CA THR A 101 1.66 2.17 5.73
C THR A 101 2.95 1.98 6.51
N ALA A 102 4.06 2.46 5.99
CA ALA A 102 5.37 2.29 6.60
C ALA A 102 5.51 3.00 7.95
N THR A 103 4.92 4.18 8.12
CA THR A 103 4.92 4.87 9.42
C THR A 103 4.27 4.01 10.50
N ARG A 104 3.15 3.36 10.19
CA ARG A 104 2.47 2.44 11.12
C ARG A 104 3.32 1.22 11.44
N VAL A 105 4.04 0.67 10.44
CA VAL A 105 5.01 -0.41 10.65
C VAL A 105 6.15 0.03 11.58
N LEU A 106 6.65 1.25 11.46
CA LEU A 106 7.68 1.77 12.35
C LEU A 106 7.16 1.94 13.79
N LEU A 107 5.90 2.37 13.97
CA LEU A 107 5.28 2.44 15.29
C LEU A 107 5.15 1.06 15.94
N ASP A 108 4.77 0.02 15.17
CA ASP A 108 4.76 -1.37 15.65
C ASP A 108 6.16 -1.83 16.06
N LEU A 109 7.18 -1.44 15.29
CA LEU A 109 8.57 -1.74 15.61
C LEU A 109 9.03 -1.04 16.89
N PHE A 110 8.59 0.20 17.15
CA PHE A 110 8.89 0.90 18.40
C PHE A 110 8.26 0.19 19.60
N ASN A 111 7.01 -0.25 19.47
CA ASN A 111 6.32 -1.01 20.51
C ASN A 111 7.02 -2.36 20.75
N PHE A 112 7.37 -3.09 19.69
CA PHE A 112 8.14 -4.34 19.80
C PHE A 112 9.48 -4.14 20.51
N LEU A 113 10.28 -3.16 20.08
CA LEU A 113 11.62 -2.91 20.62
C LEU A 113 11.61 -2.33 22.04
N SER A 114 10.57 -1.56 22.40
CA SER A 114 10.44 -0.98 23.75
C SER A 114 9.76 -1.90 24.76
N ASP A 115 9.06 -2.95 24.30
CA ASP A 115 8.57 -4.01 25.17
C ASP A 115 9.74 -4.72 25.87
N LYS A 116 9.58 -4.98 27.17
CA LYS A 116 10.57 -5.68 28.00
C LYS A 116 10.12 -7.07 28.42
N SER A 117 8.87 -7.43 28.14
CA SER A 117 8.26 -8.67 28.63
C SER A 117 8.64 -9.89 27.80
N THR A 118 8.90 -9.71 26.50
CA THR A 118 9.14 -10.80 25.56
C THR A 118 10.40 -10.56 24.70
N PHE A 119 10.96 -11.63 24.13
CA PHE A 119 12.05 -11.59 23.14
C PHE A 119 13.28 -10.75 23.51
N ALA A 120 13.61 -10.65 24.80
CA ALA A 120 14.67 -9.76 25.29
C ALA A 120 16.05 -10.09 24.67
N LYS A 121 16.38 -11.38 24.53
CA LYS A 121 17.66 -11.84 23.98
C LYS A 121 17.78 -11.50 22.49
N GLU A 122 16.71 -11.69 21.73
CA GLU A 122 16.67 -11.44 20.30
C GLU A 122 16.72 -9.94 20.00
N LYS A 123 16.02 -9.13 20.79
CA LYS A 123 16.10 -7.66 20.74
C LYS A 123 17.48 -7.14 21.10
N GLU A 124 18.10 -7.68 22.16
CA GLU A 124 19.45 -7.31 22.56
C GLU A 124 20.48 -7.67 21.47
N ALA A 125 20.39 -8.88 20.90
CA ALA A 125 21.26 -9.32 19.82
C ALA A 125 21.13 -8.41 18.58
N LEU A 126 19.91 -8.07 18.19
CA LEU A 126 19.63 -7.11 17.11
C LEU A 126 20.28 -5.76 17.41
N LEU A 127 19.96 -5.14 18.55
CA LEU A 127 20.39 -3.79 18.89
C LEU A 127 21.89 -3.67 19.24
N LYS A 128 22.59 -4.79 19.48
CA LYS A 128 24.05 -4.84 19.55
C LYS A 128 24.73 -4.99 18.19
N GLY A 129 24.03 -5.52 17.18
CA GLY A 129 24.55 -5.61 15.82
C GLY A 129 24.30 -4.34 14.99
N VAL A 130 23.17 -3.67 15.22
CA VAL A 130 22.80 -2.43 14.51
C VAL A 130 22.53 -1.26 15.45
N THR A 131 22.77 -0.04 14.93
CA THR A 131 22.17 1.19 15.42
C THR A 131 21.12 1.65 14.41
N LEU A 132 19.87 1.72 14.84
CA LEU A 132 18.73 2.10 14.01
C LEU A 132 18.41 3.59 14.19
N TYR A 133 18.18 4.28 13.07
CA TYR A 133 17.77 5.67 13.00
C TYR A 133 16.49 5.77 12.18
N PHE A 134 15.49 6.46 12.71
CA PHE A 134 14.16 6.52 12.10
C PHE A 134 13.71 7.97 11.91
N ILE A 135 13.21 8.29 10.73
CA ILE A 135 12.40 9.48 10.45
C ILE A 135 10.98 8.98 10.12
N PRO A 136 10.08 8.84 11.12
CA PRO A 136 8.80 8.18 10.91
C PRO A 136 7.81 8.97 10.05
N MET A 137 7.98 10.28 9.93
CA MET A 137 7.14 11.12 9.07
C MET A 137 7.98 12.29 8.57
N LEU A 138 8.48 12.17 7.33
CA LEU A 138 9.33 13.21 6.74
C LEU A 138 8.52 14.40 6.23
N ASN A 139 7.32 14.17 5.69
CA ASN A 139 6.44 15.18 5.12
C ASN A 139 5.13 15.31 5.93
N PRO A 140 5.18 15.90 7.14
CA PRO A 140 3.99 16.07 7.96
C PRO A 140 2.94 16.99 7.32
N ASP A 141 3.35 17.98 6.52
CA ASP A 141 2.43 18.88 5.81
C ASP A 141 1.61 18.14 4.76
N GLY A 142 2.26 17.26 3.97
CA GLY A 142 1.56 16.37 3.06
C GLY A 142 0.63 15.39 3.78
N ALA A 143 1.04 14.89 4.96
CA ALA A 143 0.23 13.97 5.76
C ALA A 143 -1.07 14.62 6.28
N GLU A 144 -1.00 15.90 6.67
CA GLU A 144 -2.19 16.66 7.06
C GLU A 144 -3.23 16.74 5.94
N GLN A 145 -2.79 16.84 4.69
CA GLN A 145 -3.68 16.91 3.53
C GLN A 145 -3.93 15.55 2.86
N PHE A 146 -3.33 14.47 3.39
CA PHE A 146 -3.30 13.15 2.76
C PHE A 146 -2.95 13.23 1.27
N GLN A 147 -1.80 13.84 0.98
CA GLN A 147 -1.33 14.08 -0.38
C GLN A 147 0.16 13.77 -0.53
N ARG A 148 0.55 13.43 -1.75
CA ARG A 148 1.94 13.13 -2.11
C ARG A 148 2.93 14.26 -1.85
N ARG A 149 2.57 15.50 -2.16
CA ARG A 149 3.49 16.65 -2.18
C ARG A 149 3.47 17.41 -0.85
N ASN A 150 4.55 18.13 -0.53
CA ASN A 150 4.57 19.00 0.65
C ASN A 150 3.73 20.27 0.45
N ALA A 151 3.73 21.20 1.42
CA ALA A 151 2.95 22.44 1.36
C ALA A 151 3.28 23.35 0.16
N LEU A 152 4.50 23.28 -0.40
CA LEU A 152 4.87 24.02 -1.62
C LEU A 152 4.46 23.31 -2.92
N GLY A 153 3.83 22.14 -2.84
CA GLY A 153 3.56 21.31 -4.00
C GLY A 153 4.81 20.64 -4.57
N ILE A 154 5.90 20.53 -3.80
CA ILE A 154 7.11 19.81 -4.22
C ILE A 154 6.97 18.32 -3.90
N ASP A 155 7.29 17.47 -4.87
CA ASP A 155 7.56 16.05 -4.60
C ASP A 155 8.97 15.96 -4.02
N ILE A 156 9.07 15.68 -2.72
CA ILE A 156 10.35 15.61 -2.01
C ILE A 156 11.25 14.54 -2.64
N ASN A 157 10.67 13.46 -3.17
CA ASN A 157 11.41 12.41 -3.89
C ASN A 157 11.76 12.81 -5.34
N ARG A 158 11.67 14.08 -5.69
CA ARG A 158 12.24 14.69 -6.90
C ARG A 158 13.10 15.93 -6.59
N ASP A 159 13.50 16.09 -5.33
CA ASP A 159 14.25 17.25 -4.85
C ASP A 159 15.62 16.89 -4.24
N ALA A 160 16.15 15.68 -4.48
CA ALA A 160 17.40 15.21 -3.87
C ALA A 160 18.66 15.94 -4.35
N VAL A 161 18.58 16.61 -5.51
CA VAL A 161 19.71 17.36 -6.11
C VAL A 161 19.69 18.83 -5.68
N ARG A 162 18.51 19.47 -5.72
CA ARG A 162 18.38 20.91 -5.45
C ARG A 162 18.06 21.23 -4.00
N LEU A 163 17.49 20.29 -3.24
CA LEU A 163 17.19 20.42 -1.82
C LEU A 163 16.41 21.71 -1.50
N GLN A 164 15.42 22.02 -2.33
CA GLN A 164 14.60 23.22 -2.21
C GLN A 164 13.73 23.20 -0.95
N SER A 165 13.21 22.03 -0.59
CA SER A 165 12.34 21.89 0.59
C SER A 165 13.15 21.71 1.89
N PRO A 166 12.65 22.21 3.04
CA PRO A 166 13.28 21.95 4.34
C PRO A 166 13.34 20.46 4.67
N GLU A 167 12.33 19.68 4.27
CA GLU A 167 12.30 18.23 4.46
C GLU A 167 13.42 17.54 3.66
N ALA A 168 13.64 17.95 2.41
CA ALA A 168 14.73 17.44 1.57
C ALA A 168 16.11 17.75 2.18
N ARG A 169 16.32 18.98 2.63
CA ARG A 169 17.57 19.38 3.33
C ARG A 169 17.77 18.57 4.61
N LEU A 170 16.71 18.36 5.39
CA LEU A 170 16.75 17.58 6.63
C LEU A 170 17.19 16.14 6.35
N LEU A 171 16.54 15.45 5.41
CA LEU A 171 16.89 14.06 5.08
C LEU A 171 18.35 13.96 4.61
N LYS A 172 18.79 14.89 3.74
CA LYS A 172 20.19 14.95 3.29
C LYS A 172 21.16 15.15 4.46
N HIS A 173 20.87 16.12 5.33
CA HIS A 173 21.72 16.44 6.47
C HIS A 173 21.82 15.25 7.45
N VAL A 174 20.69 14.61 7.77
CA VAL A 174 20.68 13.42 8.63
C VAL A 174 21.49 12.30 8.00
N ARG A 175 21.27 12.00 6.71
CA ARG A 175 22.03 10.97 6.00
C ARG A 175 23.53 11.25 6.04
N ASP A 176 23.97 12.47 5.73
CA ASP A 176 25.39 12.82 5.70
C ASP A 176 26.03 12.74 7.09
N SER A 177 25.31 13.21 8.11
CA SER A 177 25.80 13.22 9.49
C SER A 177 25.95 11.80 10.06
N LEU A 178 25.04 10.91 9.68
CA LEU A 178 25.07 9.52 10.12
C LEU A 178 26.06 8.66 9.32
N ASN A 179 26.18 8.95 8.02
CA ASN A 179 26.83 8.11 7.01
C ASN A 179 26.42 6.63 7.15
N PRO A 180 25.12 6.30 6.96
CA PRO A 180 24.59 4.99 7.27
C PRO A 180 25.05 3.93 6.25
N ASP A 181 25.26 2.70 6.73
CA ASP A 181 25.59 1.54 5.89
C ASP A 181 24.39 1.11 5.04
N PHE A 182 23.19 1.20 5.63
CA PHE A 182 21.92 0.84 4.99
C PHE A 182 20.88 1.96 5.09
N GLY A 183 20.07 2.10 4.05
CA GLY A 183 18.93 3.02 3.99
C GLY A 183 17.65 2.29 3.60
N PHE A 184 16.55 2.49 4.32
CA PHE A 184 15.23 1.99 3.94
C PHE A 184 14.33 3.16 3.54
N ASN A 185 14.04 3.23 2.26
CA ASN A 185 13.13 4.18 1.63
C ASN A 185 11.73 3.57 1.59
N LEU A 186 10.85 3.98 2.51
CA LEU A 186 9.57 3.29 2.72
C LEU A 186 8.40 4.09 2.13
N HIS A 187 7.70 3.48 1.15
CA HIS A 187 6.65 4.09 0.31
C HIS A 187 5.40 3.20 0.24
N ASP A 188 4.36 3.72 -0.39
CA ASP A 188 3.18 2.99 -0.86
C ASP A 188 3.05 3.11 -2.39
N GLN A 189 2.50 2.09 -3.03
CA GLN A 189 2.22 2.08 -4.47
C GLN A 189 0.73 1.90 -4.78
N ASN A 190 0.38 2.11 -6.04
CA ASN A 190 -0.99 2.02 -6.55
C ASN A 190 -1.56 0.59 -6.42
N SER A 191 -2.86 0.47 -6.13
CA SER A 191 -3.57 -0.81 -6.00
C SER A 191 -3.62 -1.63 -7.29
N ALA A 192 -3.47 -0.99 -8.46
CA ALA A 192 -3.42 -1.63 -9.77
C ALA A 192 -2.12 -2.41 -10.06
N THR A 193 -1.15 -2.30 -9.16
CA THR A 193 0.17 -2.90 -9.36
C THR A 193 0.09 -4.41 -9.14
N SER A 194 0.73 -5.16 -10.04
CA SER A 194 0.67 -6.63 -10.12
C SER A 194 2.06 -7.24 -10.07
N ALA A 195 2.17 -8.44 -9.50
CA ALA A 195 3.41 -9.20 -9.45
C ALA A 195 3.67 -9.85 -10.81
N GLY A 196 4.25 -9.09 -11.74
CA GLY A 196 4.32 -9.47 -13.16
C GLY A 196 2.92 -9.81 -13.71
N SER A 197 2.85 -10.80 -14.58
CA SER A 197 1.59 -11.33 -15.12
C SER A 197 1.07 -12.56 -14.34
N THR A 198 1.44 -12.70 -13.06
CA THR A 198 1.16 -13.93 -12.28
C THR A 198 -0.27 -14.08 -11.80
N GLY A 199 -1.14 -13.10 -12.04
CA GLY A 199 -2.49 -13.07 -11.47
C GLY A 199 -2.54 -12.78 -9.98
N LYS A 200 -1.52 -12.11 -9.44
CA LYS A 200 -1.49 -11.64 -8.05
C LYS A 200 -1.15 -10.16 -7.97
N PRO A 201 -1.74 -9.42 -7.02
CA PRO A 201 -1.38 -8.03 -6.80
C PRO A 201 0.04 -7.97 -6.21
N ALA A 202 0.80 -6.94 -6.59
CA ALA A 202 2.07 -6.62 -5.95
C ALA A 202 1.78 -5.90 -4.63
N SER A 203 1.53 -6.67 -3.57
CA SER A 203 1.27 -6.13 -2.23
C SER A 203 2.52 -5.51 -1.60
N LEU A 204 3.70 -6.04 -1.92
CA LEU A 204 4.99 -5.44 -1.57
C LEU A 204 5.92 -5.45 -2.79
N SER A 205 6.47 -4.29 -3.16
CA SER A 205 7.52 -4.23 -4.18
C SER A 205 8.82 -3.74 -3.62
N PHE A 206 9.92 -4.20 -4.20
CA PHE A 206 11.25 -3.90 -3.73
C PHE A 206 12.11 -3.30 -4.84
N LEU A 207 13.02 -2.43 -4.45
CA LEU A 207 14.03 -1.90 -5.35
C LEU A 207 15.34 -1.72 -4.59
N ALA A 208 16.42 -2.20 -5.20
CA ALA A 208 17.78 -1.72 -4.91
C ALA A 208 18.11 -0.64 -5.95
N PRO A 209 17.97 0.66 -5.62
CA PRO A 209 18.02 1.74 -6.60
C PRO A 209 19.30 1.71 -7.43
N ALA A 210 19.22 2.16 -8.67
CA ALA A 210 20.42 2.41 -9.46
C ALA A 210 21.17 3.63 -8.89
N TYR A 211 22.49 3.67 -9.08
CA TYR A 211 23.29 4.87 -8.75
C TYR A 211 23.77 5.63 -9.99
N ASN A 212 23.52 5.06 -11.18
CA ASN A 212 23.84 5.63 -12.48
C ASN A 212 22.90 5.07 -13.57
N GLU A 213 22.89 5.71 -14.74
CA GLU A 213 22.05 5.32 -15.88
C GLU A 213 22.37 3.93 -16.42
N ALA A 214 23.64 3.49 -16.33
CA ALA A 214 24.09 2.17 -16.76
C ALA A 214 23.56 1.03 -15.87
N LYS A 215 22.96 1.35 -14.71
CA LYS A 215 22.49 0.38 -13.72
C LYS A 215 23.62 -0.57 -13.28
N ASP A 216 24.82 -0.03 -13.12
CA ASP A 216 25.96 -0.80 -12.64
C ASP A 216 25.71 -1.35 -11.21
N ILE A 217 26.44 -2.41 -10.86
CA ILE A 217 26.40 -3.02 -9.53
C ILE A 217 27.77 -2.83 -8.86
N ASN A 218 27.85 -1.87 -7.95
CA ASN A 218 28.98 -1.72 -7.04
C ASN A 218 28.71 -2.48 -5.72
N GLU A 219 29.67 -2.45 -4.79
CA GLU A 219 29.54 -3.15 -3.50
C GLU A 219 28.30 -2.72 -2.69
N SER A 220 27.97 -1.43 -2.70
CA SER A 220 26.81 -0.92 -1.95
C SER A 220 25.49 -1.40 -2.57
N ARG A 221 25.35 -1.32 -3.89
CA ARG A 221 24.14 -1.81 -4.57
C ARG A 221 24.03 -3.33 -4.47
N LYS A 222 25.16 -4.05 -4.52
CA LYS A 222 25.20 -5.50 -4.28
C LYS A 222 24.67 -5.87 -2.89
N ALA A 223 25.09 -5.15 -1.86
CA ALA A 223 24.57 -5.36 -0.51
C ALA A 223 23.05 -5.09 -0.44
N ALA A 224 22.57 -4.01 -1.08
CA ALA A 224 21.14 -3.72 -1.19
C ALA A 224 20.37 -4.85 -1.90
N LEU A 225 20.88 -5.37 -3.02
CA LEU A 225 20.30 -6.50 -3.75
C LEU A 225 20.17 -7.74 -2.84
N GLN A 226 21.22 -8.08 -2.10
CA GLN A 226 21.19 -9.22 -1.16
C GLN A 226 20.17 -9.01 -0.03
N VAL A 227 20.05 -7.78 0.48
CA VAL A 227 19.04 -7.43 1.49
C VAL A 227 17.63 -7.55 0.89
N VAL A 228 17.40 -7.12 -0.35
CA VAL A 228 16.12 -7.33 -1.03
C VAL A 228 15.81 -8.82 -1.21
N VAL A 229 16.80 -9.65 -1.56
CA VAL A 229 16.60 -11.10 -1.63
C VAL A 229 16.17 -11.66 -0.27
N LYS A 230 16.81 -11.21 0.82
CA LYS A 230 16.38 -11.61 2.17
C LYS A 230 14.93 -11.20 2.45
N LEU A 231 14.60 -9.95 2.16
CA LEU A 231 13.28 -9.38 2.37
C LEU A 231 12.21 -10.15 1.58
N ASN A 232 12.45 -10.40 0.30
CA ASN A 232 11.57 -11.19 -0.56
C ASN A 232 11.37 -12.60 0.01
N ASN A 233 12.44 -13.31 0.38
CA ASN A 233 12.36 -14.66 0.94
C ASN A 233 11.52 -14.70 2.22
N LEU A 234 11.58 -13.65 3.05
CA LEU A 234 10.74 -13.54 4.25
C LEU A 234 9.27 -13.33 3.88
N VAL A 235 8.97 -12.45 2.92
CA VAL A 235 7.59 -12.19 2.49
C VAL A 235 6.96 -13.43 1.85
N GLN A 236 7.72 -14.23 1.09
CA GLN A 236 7.20 -15.47 0.50
C GLN A 236 6.63 -16.45 1.54
N ASN A 237 7.10 -16.41 2.79
CA ASN A 237 6.58 -17.26 3.87
C ASN A 237 5.17 -16.84 4.34
N TYR A 238 4.73 -15.64 4.01
CA TYR A 238 3.47 -15.06 4.50
C TYR A 238 2.51 -14.66 3.39
N MET A 239 3.03 -14.18 2.26
CA MET A 239 2.27 -13.73 1.08
C MET A 239 2.94 -14.24 -0.21
N PRO A 240 2.95 -15.57 -0.44
CA PRO A 240 3.66 -16.17 -1.57
C PRO A 240 3.14 -15.63 -2.91
N GLY A 241 4.05 -15.12 -3.74
CA GLY A 241 3.75 -14.56 -5.06
C GLY A 241 3.17 -13.14 -5.08
N HIS A 242 3.04 -12.46 -3.94
CA HIS A 242 2.55 -11.08 -3.86
C HIS A 242 3.67 -10.04 -3.83
N THR A 243 4.86 -10.41 -4.28
CA THR A 243 6.01 -9.52 -4.35
C THR A 243 6.43 -9.24 -5.77
N ALA A 244 6.96 -8.04 -5.97
CA ALA A 244 7.50 -7.63 -7.24
C ALA A 244 8.78 -6.80 -7.06
N ARG A 245 9.46 -6.58 -8.18
CA ARG A 245 10.54 -5.62 -8.30
C ARG A 245 10.00 -4.34 -8.95
N TYR A 246 10.31 -3.20 -8.34
CA TYR A 246 10.01 -1.90 -8.95
C TYR A 246 10.98 -1.62 -10.10
N ASP A 247 10.55 -0.80 -11.08
CA ASP A 247 11.43 -0.35 -12.16
C ASP A 247 12.69 0.32 -11.58
N ASP A 248 13.85 -0.13 -12.04
CA ASP A 248 15.16 0.35 -11.59
C ASP A 248 15.78 1.37 -12.55
N THR A 249 14.98 1.96 -13.44
CA THR A 249 15.37 3.13 -14.22
C THR A 249 15.87 4.24 -13.30
N PHE A 250 17.10 4.68 -13.53
CA PHE A 250 17.77 5.69 -12.71
C PHE A 250 17.02 7.03 -12.78
N GLU A 251 16.53 7.53 -11.65
CA GLU A 251 15.93 8.86 -11.52
C GLU A 251 16.90 9.77 -10.76
N PRO A 252 17.66 10.64 -11.45
CA PRO A 252 18.74 11.42 -10.84
C PRO A 252 18.25 12.41 -9.78
N ARG A 253 16.95 12.67 -9.68
CA ARG A 253 16.37 13.58 -8.67
C ARG A 253 15.79 12.85 -7.45
N ALA A 254 15.71 11.51 -7.47
CA ALA A 254 15.13 10.74 -6.39
C ALA A 254 16.10 10.55 -5.23
N PHE A 255 15.58 10.52 -4.01
CA PHE A 255 16.40 10.31 -2.81
C PHE A 255 16.94 8.88 -2.74
N GLY A 256 16.18 7.88 -3.17
CA GLY A 256 16.63 6.48 -3.20
C GLY A 256 17.94 6.31 -4.00
N ASP A 257 17.91 6.74 -5.26
CA ASP A 257 19.04 6.70 -6.19
C ASP A 257 20.22 7.55 -5.71
N ASN A 258 19.97 8.74 -5.17
CA ASN A 258 21.03 9.60 -4.68
C ASN A 258 21.66 9.09 -3.38
N ILE A 259 20.89 8.57 -2.43
CA ILE A 259 21.44 7.96 -1.21
C ILE A 259 22.26 6.71 -1.54
N GLN A 260 21.82 5.92 -2.53
CA GLN A 260 22.59 4.82 -3.11
C GLN A 260 23.90 5.32 -3.74
N LYS A 261 23.84 6.38 -4.54
CA LYS A 261 25.00 7.03 -5.16
C LYS A 261 25.97 7.65 -4.15
N TRP A 262 25.47 8.16 -3.03
CA TRP A 262 26.29 8.71 -1.94
C TRP A 262 26.96 7.63 -1.07
N GLY A 263 26.70 6.35 -1.35
CA GLY A 263 27.42 5.21 -0.76
C GLY A 263 26.65 4.43 0.32
N THR A 264 25.37 4.72 0.51
CA THR A 264 24.50 3.97 1.45
C THR A 264 23.75 2.89 0.70
N SER A 265 23.78 1.64 1.19
CA SER A 265 23.08 0.53 0.55
C SER A 265 21.57 0.69 0.76
N THR A 266 20.89 1.17 -0.27
CA THR A 266 19.51 1.66 -0.16
C THR A 266 18.54 0.60 -0.66
N ILE A 267 17.51 0.35 0.13
CA ILE A 267 16.43 -0.56 -0.16
C ILE A 267 15.15 0.26 -0.16
N LEU A 268 14.42 0.21 -1.26
CA LEU A 268 13.07 0.76 -1.33
C LEU A 268 12.06 -0.36 -1.10
N ILE A 269 11.02 -0.06 -0.34
CA ILE A 269 9.86 -0.94 -0.12
C ILE A 269 8.60 -0.14 -0.47
N GLU A 270 7.82 -0.62 -1.44
CA GLU A 270 6.51 -0.09 -1.82
C GLU A 270 5.38 -0.97 -1.26
N CYS A 271 4.44 -0.39 -0.52
CA CYS A 271 3.24 -1.09 -0.04
C CYS A 271 2.06 -0.89 -1.00
N GLY A 272 1.70 -1.94 -1.75
CA GLY A 272 0.57 -1.93 -2.68
C GLY A 272 -0.77 -2.21 -1.99
N ALA A 273 -1.57 -3.07 -2.60
CA ALA A 273 -2.86 -3.50 -2.07
C ALA A 273 -2.95 -5.03 -1.95
N TYR A 274 -3.95 -5.48 -1.20
CA TYR A 274 -4.28 -6.87 -0.97
C TYR A 274 -5.82 -6.95 -0.86
N ALA A 275 -6.39 -8.08 -1.27
CA ALA A 275 -7.84 -8.28 -1.22
C ALA A 275 -8.37 -8.07 0.20
N ASP A 276 -9.52 -7.40 0.31
CA ASP A 276 -10.21 -7.08 1.57
C ASP A 276 -9.37 -6.32 2.62
N ASP A 277 -8.32 -5.62 2.20
CA ASP A 277 -7.40 -4.92 3.09
C ASP A 277 -7.29 -3.40 2.81
N PRO A 278 -8.41 -2.64 2.81
CA PRO A 278 -8.41 -1.22 2.45
C PRO A 278 -7.57 -0.35 3.40
N GLU A 279 -7.40 -0.78 4.65
CA GLU A 279 -6.54 -0.12 5.64
C GLU A 279 -5.13 -0.73 5.72
N LYS A 280 -4.79 -1.66 4.83
CA LYS A 280 -3.47 -2.29 4.69
C LYS A 280 -2.97 -2.96 5.98
N GLN A 281 -3.85 -3.56 6.79
CA GLN A 281 -3.51 -4.24 8.03
C GLN A 281 -2.75 -5.55 7.80
N VAL A 282 -3.12 -6.32 6.78
CA VAL A 282 -2.39 -7.55 6.41
C VAL A 282 -1.00 -7.17 5.91
N ILE A 283 -0.93 -6.18 5.01
CA ILE A 283 0.35 -5.68 4.48
C ILE A 283 1.23 -5.11 5.59
N ARG A 284 0.68 -4.28 6.50
CA ARG A 284 1.38 -3.74 7.68
C ARG A 284 2.02 -4.85 8.51
N LYS A 285 1.26 -5.91 8.85
CA LYS A 285 1.75 -7.03 9.64
C LYS A 285 2.89 -7.78 8.92
N VAL A 286 2.75 -8.06 7.64
CA VAL A 286 3.77 -8.78 6.86
C VAL A 286 5.02 -7.93 6.65
N HIS A 287 4.85 -6.63 6.38
CA HIS A 287 5.96 -5.69 6.27
C HIS A 287 6.72 -5.59 7.60
N PHE A 288 6.04 -5.49 8.75
CA PHE A 288 6.67 -5.51 10.07
C PHE A 288 7.55 -6.76 10.26
N LEU A 289 7.01 -7.96 9.99
CA LEU A 289 7.75 -9.21 10.15
C LEU A 289 8.96 -9.29 9.20
N ALA A 290 8.77 -8.89 7.95
CA ALA A 290 9.81 -8.93 6.93
C ALA A 290 10.92 -7.90 7.21
N LEU A 291 10.56 -6.70 7.65
CA LEU A 291 11.51 -5.66 8.06
C LEU A 291 12.31 -6.11 9.30
N LEU A 292 11.65 -6.63 10.34
CA LEU A 292 12.32 -7.13 11.54
C LEU A 292 13.32 -8.25 11.21
N GLY A 293 12.90 -9.24 10.43
CA GLY A 293 13.79 -10.34 10.01
C GLY A 293 14.95 -9.86 9.13
N THR A 294 14.73 -8.83 8.32
CA THR A 294 15.77 -8.23 7.49
C THR A 294 16.78 -7.46 8.34
N LEU A 295 16.32 -6.68 9.32
CA LEU A 295 17.20 -5.96 10.26
C LEU A 295 18.05 -6.93 11.09
N GLN A 296 17.50 -8.08 11.51
CA GLN A 296 18.28 -9.14 12.14
C GLN A 296 19.36 -9.71 11.22
N SER A 297 19.02 -9.92 9.94
CA SER A 297 19.97 -10.42 8.95
C SER A 297 21.10 -9.42 8.66
N ILE A 298 20.80 -8.12 8.71
CA ILE A 298 21.81 -7.04 8.65
C ILE A 298 22.70 -7.08 9.90
N ALA A 299 22.11 -7.23 11.09
CA ALA A 299 22.81 -7.23 12.36
C ALA A 299 23.82 -8.39 12.50
N ASP A 300 23.46 -9.59 12.03
CA ASP A 300 24.35 -10.76 12.07
C ASP A 300 25.15 -10.98 10.77
N GLY A 301 24.90 -10.17 9.74
CA GLY A 301 25.56 -10.23 8.44
C GLY A 301 25.16 -11.43 7.57
N SER A 302 24.12 -12.18 7.92
CA SER A 302 23.67 -13.37 7.20
C SER A 302 23.19 -13.08 5.77
N TYR A 303 22.74 -11.86 5.47
CA TYR A 303 22.34 -11.44 4.11
C TYR A 303 23.48 -11.64 3.09
N LYS A 304 24.74 -11.53 3.54
CA LYS A 304 25.93 -11.66 2.67
C LYS A 304 26.07 -13.04 2.03
N LYS A 305 25.37 -14.05 2.57
CA LYS A 305 25.36 -15.42 2.04
C LYS A 305 24.40 -15.60 0.86
N LEU A 306 23.53 -14.63 0.59
CA LEU A 306 22.54 -14.69 -0.47
C LEU A 306 23.15 -14.29 -1.81
N ASP A 307 22.69 -14.92 -2.89
CA ASP A 307 23.08 -14.54 -4.24
C ASP A 307 22.31 -13.28 -4.66
N SER A 308 23.01 -12.20 -5.00
CA SER A 308 22.38 -10.97 -5.50
C SER A 308 21.63 -11.19 -6.81
N ASN A 309 21.94 -12.23 -7.58
CA ASN A 309 21.23 -12.54 -8.82
C ASN A 309 19.79 -13.01 -8.58
N ASP A 310 19.47 -13.51 -7.38
CA ASP A 310 18.11 -13.91 -7.02
C ASP A 310 17.15 -12.70 -7.02
N TYR A 311 17.66 -11.48 -6.90
CA TYR A 311 16.88 -10.25 -7.04
C TYR A 311 16.19 -10.17 -8.40
N PHE A 312 16.87 -10.55 -9.47
CA PHE A 312 16.34 -10.48 -10.83
C PHE A 312 15.35 -11.61 -11.15
N LYS A 313 15.18 -12.57 -10.24
CA LYS A 313 14.14 -13.61 -10.32
C LYS A 313 12.79 -13.13 -9.76
N ILE A 314 12.77 -12.03 -9.01
CA ILE A 314 11.54 -11.40 -8.54
C ILE A 314 10.85 -10.79 -9.76
N PRO A 315 9.56 -11.08 -10.00
CA PRO A 315 8.85 -10.54 -11.16
C PRO A 315 8.83 -9.01 -11.10
N GLU A 316 8.97 -8.33 -12.23
CA GLU A 316 8.81 -6.87 -12.27
C GLU A 316 7.33 -6.46 -12.10
N ASN A 317 7.10 -5.25 -11.62
CA ASN A 317 5.76 -4.68 -11.49
C ASN A 317 5.05 -4.57 -12.85
N GLY A 318 3.85 -5.14 -12.91
CA GLY A 318 2.89 -4.89 -13.99
C GLY A 318 1.74 -3.97 -13.55
N ARG A 319 0.86 -3.58 -14.48
CA ARG A 319 -0.38 -2.83 -14.20
C ARG A 319 -1.62 -3.59 -14.68
N TYR A 320 -1.76 -4.82 -14.21
CA TYR A 320 -2.80 -5.75 -14.67
C TYR A 320 -3.92 -5.96 -13.65
N TYR A 321 -3.95 -5.21 -12.55
CA TYR A 321 -4.99 -5.32 -11.52
C TYR A 321 -6.00 -4.18 -11.59
N VAL A 322 -7.28 -4.51 -11.41
CA VAL A 322 -8.40 -3.56 -11.24
C VAL A 322 -9.25 -3.93 -10.04
N ASP A 323 -10.11 -3.01 -9.59
CA ASP A 323 -10.96 -3.24 -8.42
C ASP A 323 -12.03 -4.28 -8.71
N LEU A 324 -12.73 -4.15 -9.84
CA LEU A 324 -13.70 -5.13 -10.32
C LEU A 324 -13.44 -5.45 -11.80
N LEU A 325 -13.41 -6.73 -12.13
CA LEU A 325 -13.30 -7.23 -13.50
C LEU A 325 -14.54 -8.06 -13.86
N VAL A 326 -15.36 -7.56 -14.78
CA VAL A 326 -16.49 -8.30 -15.35
C VAL A 326 -16.04 -8.94 -16.65
N LYS A 327 -16.14 -10.26 -16.78
CA LYS A 327 -15.67 -11.02 -17.94
C LYS A 327 -16.83 -11.54 -18.79
N ASN A 328 -16.65 -11.61 -20.10
CA ASN A 328 -17.53 -12.31 -21.04
C ASN A 328 -18.99 -11.80 -21.12
N GLY A 329 -19.27 -10.57 -20.70
CA GLY A 329 -20.62 -10.01 -20.74
C GLY A 329 -21.04 -9.60 -22.15
N GLN A 330 -22.33 -9.73 -22.47
CA GLN A 330 -22.87 -9.22 -23.74
C GLN A 330 -23.32 -7.76 -23.59
N LEU A 331 -22.78 -6.88 -24.42
CA LEU A 331 -23.15 -5.46 -24.48
C LEU A 331 -23.80 -5.16 -25.84
N ALA A 332 -24.94 -4.48 -25.82
CA ALA A 332 -25.64 -4.07 -27.04
C ALA A 332 -25.11 -2.71 -27.52
N LEU A 333 -24.72 -2.64 -28.79
CA LEU A 333 -24.44 -1.38 -29.47
C LEU A 333 -25.21 -1.36 -30.78
N GLU A 334 -26.11 -0.39 -30.90
CA GLU A 334 -27.09 -0.29 -31.98
C GLU A 334 -27.91 -1.59 -32.13
N ASN A 335 -27.76 -2.30 -33.25
CA ASN A 335 -28.50 -3.54 -33.56
C ASN A 335 -27.65 -4.80 -33.40
N SER A 336 -26.48 -4.71 -32.75
CA SER A 336 -25.54 -5.82 -32.60
C SER A 336 -25.13 -6.06 -31.15
N TRP A 337 -24.75 -7.30 -30.85
CA TRP A 337 -24.26 -7.73 -29.54
C TRP A 337 -22.79 -8.06 -29.62
N TYR A 338 -22.04 -7.63 -28.60
CA TYR A 338 -20.61 -7.85 -28.51
C TYR A 338 -20.25 -8.46 -27.16
N THR A 339 -19.35 -9.44 -27.18
CA THR A 339 -18.75 -9.98 -25.96
C THR A 339 -17.68 -9.00 -25.49
N MET A 340 -17.77 -8.55 -24.25
CA MET A 340 -16.91 -7.54 -23.65
C MET A 340 -16.51 -7.94 -22.24
N ASP A 341 -15.24 -7.71 -21.92
CA ASP A 341 -14.78 -7.59 -20.55
C ASP A 341 -14.79 -6.11 -20.14
N LEU A 342 -15.16 -5.81 -18.90
CA LEU A 342 -15.15 -4.46 -18.34
C LEU A 342 -14.20 -4.44 -17.15
N ALA A 343 -13.24 -3.53 -17.16
CA ALA A 343 -12.31 -3.29 -16.07
C ALA A 343 -12.68 -2.01 -15.33
N ILE A 344 -13.01 -2.15 -14.06
CA ILE A 344 -13.54 -1.07 -13.23
C ILE A 344 -12.49 -0.69 -12.18
N ARG A 345 -12.23 0.61 -12.08
CA ARG A 345 -11.33 1.18 -11.09
C ARG A 345 -12.06 2.09 -10.12
N LEU A 346 -11.72 1.98 -8.85
CA LEU A 346 -12.18 2.86 -7.78
C LEU A 346 -11.14 3.94 -7.51
N ARG A 347 -11.61 5.19 -7.47
CA ARG A 347 -10.82 6.33 -7.04
C ARG A 347 -11.26 6.76 -5.65
N GLU A 348 -10.33 6.79 -4.71
CA GLU A 348 -10.56 7.41 -3.40
C GLU A 348 -10.57 8.94 -3.52
N ASN A 349 -11.57 9.57 -2.91
CA ASN A 349 -11.69 11.01 -2.81
C ASN A 349 -11.75 11.38 -1.32
N THR A 350 -10.70 12.01 -0.82
CA THR A 350 -10.61 12.45 0.58
C THR A 350 -11.72 13.47 0.89
N ARG A 351 -12.44 13.26 2.00
CA ARG A 351 -13.48 14.18 2.50
C ARG A 351 -12.86 15.41 3.17
N GLU A 352 -13.69 16.41 3.46
CA GLU A 352 -13.27 17.68 4.09
C GLU A 352 -12.61 17.51 5.46
N ASP A 353 -12.93 16.42 6.19
CA ASP A 353 -12.29 16.09 7.46
C ASP A 353 -10.84 15.59 7.33
N LEU A 354 -10.39 15.33 6.09
CA LEU A 354 -9.09 14.78 5.71
C LEU A 354 -8.75 13.42 6.36
N ARG A 355 -9.73 12.75 6.97
CA ARG A 355 -9.60 11.49 7.70
C ARG A 355 -10.43 10.38 7.10
N THR A 356 -11.52 10.73 6.42
CA THR A 356 -12.39 9.80 5.71
C THR A 356 -12.35 10.06 4.21
N TYR A 357 -12.97 9.16 3.45
CA TYR A 357 -12.99 9.21 2.00
C TYR A 357 -14.23 8.54 1.45
N ASP A 358 -14.60 8.98 0.26
CA ASP A 358 -15.55 8.30 -0.61
C ASP A 358 -14.80 7.59 -1.72
N VAL A 359 -15.44 6.60 -2.35
CA VAL A 359 -14.95 6.05 -3.61
C VAL A 359 -15.84 6.49 -4.77
N ALA A 360 -15.23 6.67 -5.93
CA ALA A 360 -15.92 6.86 -7.21
C ALA A 360 -15.39 5.82 -8.20
N GLY A 361 -16.28 4.95 -8.71
CA GLY A 361 -15.96 3.92 -9.68
C GLY A 361 -16.18 4.36 -11.12
N TYR A 362 -15.25 3.99 -12.00
CA TYR A 362 -15.34 4.24 -13.43
C TYR A 362 -14.86 3.04 -14.24
N ILE A 363 -15.35 2.90 -15.46
CA ILE A 363 -14.87 1.92 -16.43
C ILE A 363 -13.53 2.43 -16.94
N GLU A 364 -12.44 1.84 -16.45
CA GLU A 364 -11.10 2.22 -16.85
C GLU A 364 -10.76 1.72 -18.25
N ASP A 365 -11.24 0.53 -18.60
CA ASP A 365 -11.04 -0.06 -19.93
C ASP A 365 -12.12 -1.11 -20.20
N PHE A 366 -12.33 -1.46 -21.47
CA PHE A 366 -13.27 -2.50 -21.87
C PHE A 366 -12.90 -3.11 -23.23
N GLY A 367 -13.25 -4.38 -23.43
CA GLY A 367 -12.91 -5.15 -24.63
C GLY A 367 -12.28 -6.49 -24.28
N ASP A 368 -11.03 -6.70 -24.71
CA ASP A 368 -10.22 -7.87 -24.34
C ASP A 368 -9.38 -7.55 -23.11
N MET A 369 -9.86 -8.00 -21.94
CA MET A 369 -9.14 -7.84 -20.67
C MET A 369 -8.52 -9.17 -20.22
N SER A 370 -8.22 -10.08 -21.15
CA SER A 370 -7.73 -11.45 -20.84
C SER A 370 -6.42 -11.51 -20.03
N VAL A 371 -5.64 -10.43 -20.03
CA VAL A 371 -4.39 -10.30 -19.26
C VAL A 371 -4.58 -9.60 -17.90
N TYR A 372 -5.80 -9.12 -17.60
CA TYR A 372 -6.12 -8.42 -16.38
C TYR A 372 -6.74 -9.34 -15.33
N PHE A 373 -6.67 -8.88 -14.09
CA PHE A 373 -7.18 -9.55 -12.91
C PHE A 373 -7.95 -8.54 -12.05
N GLY A 374 -9.04 -9.00 -11.44
CA GLY A 374 -9.81 -8.20 -10.48
C GLY A 374 -9.45 -8.54 -9.03
N TYR A 375 -9.59 -7.58 -8.12
CA TYR A 375 -9.79 -7.92 -6.70
C TYR A 375 -11.12 -8.65 -6.53
N ASP A 376 -12.16 -8.13 -7.19
CA ASP A 376 -13.42 -8.83 -7.44
C ASP A 376 -13.53 -9.22 -8.92
N GLU A 377 -14.04 -10.41 -9.20
CA GLU A 377 -14.30 -10.87 -10.56
C GLU A 377 -15.73 -11.41 -10.72
N ILE A 378 -16.38 -11.07 -11.84
CA ILE A 378 -17.67 -11.63 -12.25
C ILE A 378 -17.50 -12.29 -13.61
N ASP A 379 -17.83 -13.57 -13.73
CA ASP A 379 -18.01 -14.22 -15.03
C ASP A 379 -19.46 -14.03 -15.50
N ALA A 380 -19.64 -13.15 -16.47
CA ALA A 380 -20.92 -12.79 -17.08
C ALA A 380 -21.21 -13.61 -18.37
N THR A 381 -20.59 -14.78 -18.53
CA THR A 381 -20.85 -15.68 -19.67
C THR A 381 -22.35 -16.00 -19.80
N GLY A 382 -22.90 -15.71 -20.98
CA GLY A 382 -24.33 -15.90 -21.27
C GLY A 382 -25.25 -14.91 -20.56
N MET A 383 -24.70 -13.81 -20.05
CA MET A 383 -25.43 -12.72 -19.42
C MET A 383 -25.27 -11.44 -20.25
N THR A 384 -26.19 -10.51 -20.06
CA THR A 384 -26.18 -9.19 -20.71
C THR A 384 -25.88 -8.10 -19.69
N ILE A 385 -25.04 -7.15 -20.08
CA ILE A 385 -24.74 -5.95 -19.31
C ILE A 385 -25.60 -4.82 -19.86
N VAL A 386 -26.44 -4.22 -19.00
CA VAL A 386 -27.37 -3.16 -19.40
C VAL A 386 -27.35 -2.01 -18.38
N PRO A 387 -27.77 -0.80 -18.77
CA PRO A 387 -27.81 0.34 -17.85
C PRO A 387 -28.66 0.05 -16.61
N GLY A 388 -28.22 0.59 -15.49
CA GLY A 388 -28.95 0.45 -14.23
C GLY A 388 -30.28 1.23 -14.25
N LYS A 389 -31.28 0.76 -13.51
CA LYS A 389 -32.61 1.40 -13.50
C LYS A 389 -32.65 2.60 -12.56
N VAL A 390 -33.59 3.50 -12.80
CA VAL A 390 -33.94 4.60 -11.89
C VAL A 390 -35.21 4.24 -11.12
N TYR A 391 -35.18 4.32 -9.79
CA TYR A 391 -36.36 4.09 -8.96
C TYR A 391 -37.45 5.14 -9.28
N PRO A 392 -38.72 4.75 -9.44
CA PRO A 392 -39.75 5.62 -10.01
C PRO A 392 -40.15 6.80 -9.11
N ASP A 393 -40.11 6.63 -7.78
CA ASP A 393 -40.54 7.70 -6.88
C ASP A 393 -39.46 8.77 -6.73
N ILE A 394 -39.92 10.01 -6.51
CA ILE A 394 -39.08 11.17 -6.26
C ILE A 394 -39.23 11.56 -4.79
N PHE A 395 -38.11 11.61 -4.07
CA PHE A 395 -38.07 12.04 -2.68
C PHE A 395 -37.78 13.55 -2.59
N GLU A 396 -38.18 14.19 -1.49
CA GLU A 396 -37.91 15.62 -1.30
C GLU A 396 -36.42 15.90 -1.09
N THR A 397 -35.75 15.10 -0.24
CA THR A 397 -34.32 15.19 0.07
C THR A 397 -33.69 13.79 0.15
N ILE A 398 -32.36 13.71 0.28
CA ILE A 398 -31.63 12.44 0.44
C ILE A 398 -32.03 11.73 1.74
N GLU A 399 -32.25 12.49 2.82
CA GLU A 399 -32.62 11.95 4.15
C GLU A 399 -34.02 11.34 4.18
N ALA A 400 -34.86 11.68 3.19
CA ALA A 400 -36.21 11.12 3.05
C ALA A 400 -36.22 9.75 2.36
N ILE A 401 -35.06 9.26 1.89
CA ILE A 401 -34.95 7.95 1.23
C ILE A 401 -35.03 6.85 2.31
N PRO A 402 -35.97 5.89 2.20
CA PRO A 402 -36.07 4.77 3.13
C PRO A 402 -34.91 3.79 2.92
N ALA A 403 -33.84 3.94 3.71
CA ALA A 403 -32.62 3.13 3.59
C ALA A 403 -32.87 1.61 3.67
N ASP A 404 -33.83 1.18 4.49
CA ASP A 404 -34.22 -0.23 4.65
C ASP A 404 -34.76 -0.87 3.36
N ASN A 405 -35.23 -0.07 2.40
CA ASN A 405 -35.75 -0.57 1.13
C ASN A 405 -34.68 -0.71 0.04
N ILE A 406 -33.48 -0.15 0.23
CA ILE A 406 -32.47 -0.06 -0.83
C ILE A 406 -32.01 -1.45 -1.27
N ASP A 407 -31.87 -2.40 -0.35
CA ASP A 407 -31.50 -3.78 -0.72
C ASP A 407 -32.49 -4.39 -1.72
N ASN A 408 -33.80 -4.23 -1.48
CA ASN A 408 -34.84 -4.71 -2.40
C ASN A 408 -34.75 -3.99 -3.75
N TRP A 409 -34.47 -2.68 -3.74
CA TRP A 409 -34.30 -1.91 -4.96
C TRP A 409 -33.10 -2.38 -5.79
N LEU A 410 -31.97 -2.68 -5.13
CA LEU A 410 -30.79 -3.23 -5.77
C LEU A 410 -31.07 -4.62 -6.36
N GLN A 411 -31.83 -5.47 -5.67
CA GLN A 411 -32.28 -6.77 -6.21
C GLN A 411 -33.13 -6.61 -7.48
N GLU A 412 -33.95 -5.56 -7.54
CA GLU A 412 -34.76 -5.24 -8.71
C GLU A 412 -33.98 -4.51 -9.83
N GLY A 413 -32.72 -4.15 -9.58
CA GLY A 413 -31.80 -3.52 -10.52
C GLY A 413 -31.87 -1.99 -10.55
N TYR A 414 -32.49 -1.37 -9.54
CA TYR A 414 -32.44 0.09 -9.37
C TYR A 414 -31.09 0.51 -8.80
N THR A 415 -30.43 1.42 -9.49
CA THR A 415 -29.10 1.93 -9.16
C THR A 415 -29.11 3.44 -8.89
N TYR A 416 -30.22 4.12 -9.22
CA TYR A 416 -30.42 5.55 -9.02
C TYR A 416 -31.73 5.85 -8.29
N VAL A 417 -31.72 6.85 -7.44
CA VAL A 417 -32.91 7.45 -6.80
C VAL A 417 -32.96 8.95 -7.09
N LYS A 418 -34.17 9.47 -7.33
CA LYS A 418 -34.41 10.88 -7.62
C LYS A 418 -34.74 11.67 -6.36
N VAL A 419 -34.13 12.84 -6.23
CA VAL A 419 -34.47 13.84 -5.19
C VAL A 419 -34.76 15.22 -5.77
N ARG A 420 -35.67 15.97 -5.15
CA ARG A 420 -35.94 17.37 -5.54
C ARG A 420 -34.83 18.32 -5.10
N LYS A 421 -34.31 18.12 -3.88
CA LYS A 421 -33.23 18.93 -3.31
C LYS A 421 -31.93 18.14 -3.30
N LEU A 422 -31.13 18.33 -4.35
CA LEU A 422 -29.83 17.67 -4.50
C LEU A 422 -28.75 18.48 -3.76
N VAL A 423 -28.08 17.86 -2.79
CA VAL A 423 -27.01 18.46 -1.99
C VAL A 423 -25.85 17.48 -1.89
N GLY A 424 -24.62 17.99 -1.74
CA GLY A 424 -23.43 17.15 -1.61
C GLY A 424 -22.91 16.58 -2.94
N ARG A 425 -21.80 15.85 -2.86
CA ARG A 425 -21.19 15.11 -3.99
C ARG A 425 -21.24 13.60 -3.78
N TYR A 426 -21.37 13.16 -2.54
CA TYR A 426 -21.37 11.76 -2.13
C TYR A 426 -22.51 11.51 -1.15
N VAL A 427 -22.88 10.24 -1.01
CA VAL A 427 -23.94 9.82 -0.11
C VAL A 427 -23.54 8.52 0.60
N ASP A 428 -23.80 8.44 1.91
CA ASP A 428 -23.62 7.24 2.73
C ASP A 428 -24.79 6.24 2.54
N LEU A 429 -25.26 6.09 1.30
CA LEU A 429 -26.29 5.12 0.89
C LEU A 429 -25.73 4.26 -0.24
N PRO A 430 -26.06 2.96 -0.31
CA PRO A 430 -25.55 2.07 -1.35
C PRO A 430 -26.29 2.23 -2.69
N ILE A 431 -26.63 3.46 -3.07
CA ILE A 431 -27.37 3.79 -4.30
C ILE A 431 -26.99 5.21 -4.76
N ASN A 432 -26.91 5.42 -6.09
CA ASN A 432 -26.61 6.74 -6.63
C ASN A 432 -27.82 7.67 -6.55
N ILE A 433 -27.57 8.98 -6.44
CA ILE A 433 -28.61 9.99 -6.35
C ILE A 433 -28.51 10.95 -7.53
N ILE A 434 -29.66 11.29 -8.11
CA ILE A 434 -29.81 12.25 -9.20
C ILE A 434 -30.90 13.28 -8.87
N GLY A 435 -30.85 14.44 -9.52
CA GLY A 435 -31.92 15.43 -9.44
C GLY A 435 -33.23 14.92 -10.08
N ALA A 436 -34.36 15.40 -9.59
CA ALA A 436 -35.70 14.97 -10.03
C ALA A 436 -35.92 15.02 -11.57
N TYR A 437 -35.24 15.95 -12.25
CA TYR A 437 -35.35 16.17 -13.70
C TYR A 437 -34.17 15.61 -14.49
N GLN A 438 -33.25 14.91 -13.84
CA GLN A 438 -32.11 14.28 -14.48
C GLN A 438 -32.42 12.86 -14.89
N THR A 439 -31.70 12.40 -15.92
CA THR A 439 -31.67 11.01 -16.37
C THR A 439 -30.20 10.63 -16.39
N PRO A 440 -29.82 9.47 -15.82
CA PRO A 440 -28.45 8.99 -15.94
C PRO A 440 -28.13 8.71 -17.41
N ASP A 441 -26.84 8.68 -17.74
CA ASP A 441 -26.42 8.17 -19.03
C ASP A 441 -26.84 6.70 -19.15
N GLU A 442 -27.38 6.34 -20.31
CA GLU A 442 -27.74 4.97 -20.66
C GLU A 442 -26.60 4.27 -21.43
N SER A 443 -25.47 4.95 -21.62
CA SER A 443 -24.28 4.36 -22.23
C SER A 443 -23.40 3.62 -21.20
N ILE A 444 -22.71 2.59 -21.68
CA ILE A 444 -21.70 1.84 -20.93
C ILE A 444 -20.45 1.84 -21.81
N SER A 445 -19.54 2.76 -21.49
CA SER A 445 -18.36 3.05 -22.30
C SER A 445 -17.14 3.36 -21.43
N PHE A 446 -15.98 3.48 -22.09
CA PHE A 446 -14.73 3.90 -21.47
C PHE A 446 -14.89 5.27 -20.77
N GLY A 447 -14.45 5.34 -19.52
CA GLY A 447 -14.48 6.55 -18.69
C GLY A 447 -15.81 6.82 -18.00
N ASP A 448 -16.88 6.08 -18.31
CA ASP A 448 -18.19 6.28 -17.69
C ASP A 448 -18.18 5.85 -16.23
N PRO A 449 -19.08 6.43 -15.39
CA PRO A 449 -19.35 5.91 -14.07
C PRO A 449 -19.72 4.43 -14.16
N ALA A 450 -19.08 3.58 -13.35
CA ALA A 450 -19.33 2.15 -13.38
C ALA A 450 -20.66 1.81 -12.67
N THR A 451 -21.79 2.06 -13.33
CA THR A 451 -23.12 1.78 -12.79
C THR A 451 -23.99 1.10 -13.84
N PHE A 452 -24.28 -0.18 -13.62
CA PHE A 452 -25.00 -1.04 -14.56
C PHE A 452 -25.57 -2.27 -13.84
N ILE A 453 -26.40 -3.04 -14.52
CA ILE A 453 -26.88 -4.34 -14.04
C ILE A 453 -26.45 -5.44 -15.01
N ILE A 454 -26.20 -6.62 -14.46
CA ILE A 454 -25.90 -7.83 -15.21
C ILE A 454 -27.11 -8.73 -15.10
N THR A 455 -27.68 -9.12 -16.25
CA THR A 455 -28.93 -9.87 -16.30
C THR A 455 -28.81 -11.17 -17.09
N LYS A 456 -29.64 -12.14 -16.71
CA LYS A 456 -29.78 -13.41 -17.42
C LYS A 456 -31.26 -13.76 -17.54
N ASP A 457 -31.73 -13.98 -18.76
CA ASP A 457 -33.15 -14.29 -19.04
C ASP A 457 -34.12 -13.27 -18.41
N GLY A 458 -33.74 -11.98 -18.42
CA GLY A 458 -34.52 -10.88 -17.86
C GLY A 458 -34.47 -10.76 -16.32
N ARG A 459 -33.74 -11.64 -15.62
CA ARG A 459 -33.52 -11.56 -14.17
C ARG A 459 -32.21 -10.84 -13.85
N VAL A 460 -32.22 -10.01 -12.82
CA VAL A 460 -31.01 -9.35 -12.31
C VAL A 460 -30.16 -10.38 -11.58
N MET A 461 -28.94 -10.56 -12.06
CA MET A 461 -27.94 -11.45 -11.46
C MET A 461 -26.97 -10.68 -10.57
N PHE A 462 -26.58 -9.47 -11.00
CA PHE A 462 -25.74 -8.56 -10.24
C PHE A 462 -26.17 -7.13 -10.48
N THR A 463 -26.01 -6.29 -9.46
CA THR A 463 -26.23 -4.85 -9.55
C THR A 463 -24.92 -4.15 -9.20
N VAL A 464 -24.36 -3.40 -10.14
CA VAL A 464 -23.12 -2.64 -9.94
C VAL A 464 -23.49 -1.18 -9.74
N VAL A 465 -23.15 -0.63 -8.58
CA VAL A 465 -23.34 0.78 -8.24
C VAL A 465 -22.00 1.38 -7.92
N ASN A 466 -21.62 2.43 -8.65
CA ASN A 466 -20.39 3.17 -8.38
C ASN A 466 -19.14 2.26 -8.36
N GLY A 467 -19.12 1.27 -9.25
CA GLY A 467 -18.06 0.27 -9.41
C GLY A 467 -18.03 -0.84 -8.37
N MET A 468 -18.98 -0.86 -7.44
CA MET A 468 -19.09 -1.88 -6.40
C MET A 468 -20.27 -2.81 -6.67
N VAL A 469 -20.12 -4.07 -6.28
CA VAL A 469 -21.07 -5.14 -6.61
C VAL A 469 -22.04 -5.37 -5.46
N TYR A 470 -23.33 -5.48 -5.81
CA TYR A 470 -24.35 -6.14 -5.02
C TYR A 470 -24.70 -7.47 -5.68
N ASN A 471 -24.62 -8.56 -4.90
CA ASN A 471 -24.99 -9.90 -5.34
C ASN A 471 -26.28 -10.34 -4.62
N PRO A 472 -27.44 -10.31 -5.30
CA PRO A 472 -28.72 -10.74 -4.75
C PRO A 472 -28.70 -12.15 -4.15
N ALA A 473 -27.95 -13.09 -4.74
CA ALA A 473 -27.93 -14.49 -4.31
C ALA A 473 -27.16 -14.70 -2.99
N ALA A 474 -26.16 -13.86 -2.73
CA ALA A 474 -25.36 -13.90 -1.51
C ALA A 474 -25.86 -12.93 -0.42
N ASN A 475 -26.82 -12.05 -0.76
CA ASN A 475 -27.20 -10.88 0.03
C ASN A 475 -25.98 -10.07 0.50
N ASP A 476 -24.98 -9.96 -0.38
CA ASP A 476 -23.71 -9.28 -0.08
C ASP A 476 -23.82 -7.79 -0.41
N LYS A 477 -23.52 -6.96 0.60
CA LYS A 477 -23.69 -5.51 0.60
C LYS A 477 -22.41 -4.77 0.20
N GLY A 478 -21.64 -5.30 -0.75
CA GLY A 478 -20.32 -4.79 -1.15
C GLY A 478 -20.27 -3.30 -1.57
N ILE A 479 -21.42 -2.64 -1.74
CA ILE A 479 -21.53 -1.20 -2.03
C ILE A 479 -21.38 -0.38 -0.75
N LYS A 480 -20.27 0.36 -0.65
CA LYS A 480 -19.95 1.21 0.50
C LYS A 480 -20.61 2.60 0.43
N ASN A 481 -20.71 3.17 -0.76
CA ASN A 481 -21.31 4.49 -0.99
C ASN A 481 -21.80 4.64 -2.43
N GLY A 482 -22.83 5.46 -2.61
CA GLY A 482 -23.25 6.00 -3.90
C GLY A 482 -22.60 7.35 -4.19
N ILE A 483 -22.84 7.85 -5.39
CA ILE A 483 -22.44 9.20 -5.81
C ILE A 483 -23.66 10.08 -6.09
N VAL A 484 -23.48 11.39 -5.94
CA VAL A 484 -24.46 12.39 -6.37
C VAL A 484 -24.08 12.82 -7.79
N VAL A 485 -24.84 12.35 -8.78
CA VAL A 485 -24.62 12.71 -10.19
C VAL A 485 -25.33 14.03 -10.46
N ARG A 486 -24.61 14.97 -11.10
CA ARG A 486 -25.06 16.35 -11.33
C ARG A 486 -25.06 16.72 -12.79
#